data_AF-W1XE19-F1
#
_entry.id   AF-W1XE19-F1
#
_cell.length_a   1.000
_cell.length_b   1.000
_cell.length_c   1.000
_cell.angle_alpha   90.00
_cell.angle_beta   90.00
_cell.angle_gamma   90.00
#
_symmetry.space_group_name_H-M   'P 1'
#
loop_
_entity.id
_entity.type
_entity.pdbx_description
1 polymer ?
#
loop_
_entity_poly.entity_id
_entity_poly.type
_entity_poly.pdbx_seq_one_letter_code
_entity_poly.pdbx_strand_id
1 'polypeptide(L)'
;DQVVETVVNHVGVELNTASPAILQHVAGISSAVAKNIVSYRQENGVFKSRKELLKVPRLGPAAFTQCAGFLRLQHGKNPLDNTSVHPESYELAERIIGELGFT
;
A
#
# COMPACT_ATOMS: atom_id res chain seq x y z
N ASP A 1 8.25 16.46 -11.81
CA ASP A 1 8.04 15.76 -10.53
C ASP A 1 6.60 15.72 -10.06
N GLN A 2 5.91 16.86 -9.90
CA GLN A 2 4.52 16.89 -9.38
C GLN A 2 3.50 16.08 -10.22
N VAL A 3 3.67 16.03 -11.55
CA VAL A 3 2.81 15.25 -12.45
C VAL A 3 3.00 13.74 -12.23
N VAL A 4 4.25 13.29 -12.01
CA VAL A 4 4.57 11.87 -11.81
C VAL A 4 3.98 11.40 -10.49
N GLU A 5 4.16 12.16 -9.41
CA GLU A 5 3.54 11.89 -8.12
C GLU A 5 2.01 11.82 -8.21
N THR A 6 1.39 12.72 -8.97
CA THR A 6 -0.07 12.74 -9.14
C THR A 6 -0.57 11.49 -9.86
N VAL A 7 0.08 11.07 -10.95
CA VAL A 7 -0.32 9.87 -11.70
C VAL A 7 -0.11 8.61 -10.87
N VAL A 8 1.03 8.51 -10.19
CA VAL A 8 1.39 7.36 -9.36
C VAL A 8 0.40 7.18 -8.21
N ASN A 9 0.00 8.27 -7.54
CA ASN A 9 -0.98 8.20 -6.46
C ASN A 9 -2.42 8.01 -6.97
N HIS A 10 -2.76 8.49 -8.17
CA HIS A 10 -4.10 8.33 -8.74
C HIS A 10 -4.38 6.90 -9.23
N VAL A 11 -3.40 6.26 -9.87
CA VAL A 11 -3.53 4.88 -10.38
C VAL A 11 -3.28 3.86 -9.26
N GLY A 12 -2.44 4.21 -8.29
CA GLY A 12 -1.96 3.31 -7.27
C GLY A 12 -0.79 2.46 -7.76
N VAL A 13 0.01 1.99 -6.81
CA VAL A 13 1.28 1.29 -7.07
C VAL A 13 1.21 -0.13 -6.54
N GLU A 14 1.43 -1.12 -7.41
CA GLU A 14 1.51 -2.52 -7.01
C GLU A 14 2.74 -2.77 -6.12
N LEU A 15 2.49 -3.09 -4.85
CA LEU A 15 3.52 -3.17 -3.81
C LEU A 15 4.53 -4.29 -4.06
N ASN A 16 4.11 -5.40 -4.68
CA ASN A 16 4.98 -6.56 -4.89
C ASN A 16 5.86 -6.47 -6.14
N THR A 17 5.55 -5.60 -7.09
CA THR A 17 6.29 -5.51 -8.36
C THR A 17 6.94 -4.15 -8.60
N ALA A 18 6.46 -3.08 -7.95
CA ALA A 18 7.00 -1.74 -8.15
C ALA A 18 8.50 -1.66 -7.83
N SER A 19 9.21 -0.86 -8.63
CA SER A 19 10.62 -0.56 -8.40
C SER A 19 10.77 0.48 -7.29
N PRO A 20 11.96 0.59 -6.65
CA PRO A 20 12.22 1.65 -5.68
C PRO A 20 11.97 3.06 -6.23
N ALA A 21 12.24 3.26 -7.53
CA ALA A 21 12.06 4.54 -8.21
C ALA A 21 10.58 4.92 -8.37
N ILE A 22 9.66 3.95 -8.46
CA ILE A 22 8.21 4.25 -8.46
C ILE A 22 7.72 4.45 -7.03
N LEU A 23 8.17 3.61 -6.09
CA LEU A 23 7.77 3.68 -4.69
C LEU A 23 8.11 5.02 -4.04
N GLN A 24 9.24 5.65 -4.39
CA GLN A 24 9.63 6.95 -3.83
C GLN A 24 8.69 8.12 -4.22
N HIS A 25 7.82 7.92 -5.22
CA HIS A 25 6.83 8.93 -5.63
C HIS A 25 5.48 8.73 -4.91
N VAL A 26 5.38 7.76 -4.02
CA VAL A 26 4.20 7.55 -3.18
C VAL A 26 4.30 8.41 -1.92
N ALA A 27 3.20 9.05 -1.55
CA ALA A 27 3.13 9.86 -0.34
C ALA A 27 3.62 9.08 0.90
N GLY A 28 4.49 9.70 1.71
CA GLY A 28 5.05 9.06 2.91
C GLY A 28 6.19 8.06 2.68
N ILE A 29 6.61 7.81 1.43
CA ILE A 29 7.71 6.89 1.11
C ILE A 29 8.97 7.68 0.69
N SER A 30 9.99 7.67 1.54
CA SER A 30 11.31 8.20 1.18
C SER A 30 12.11 7.19 0.33
N SER A 31 13.15 7.65 -0.38
CA SER A 31 14.07 6.77 -1.12
C SER A 31 14.66 5.64 -0.26
N ALA A 32 14.92 5.92 1.01
CA ALA A 32 15.40 4.96 1.98
C ALA A 32 14.35 3.88 2.32
N VAL A 33 13.09 4.29 2.51
CA VAL A 33 11.97 3.37 2.75
C VAL A 33 11.65 2.57 1.50
N ALA A 34 11.68 3.18 0.31
CA ALA A 34 11.46 2.49 -0.97
C ALA A 34 12.44 1.32 -1.17
N LYS A 35 13.74 1.53 -0.88
CA LYS A 35 14.74 0.47 -0.89
C LYS A 35 14.43 -0.61 0.15
N ASN A 36 14.08 -0.21 1.38
CA ASN A 36 13.75 -1.15 2.45
C ASN A 36 12.51 -2.01 2.14
N ILE A 37 11.50 -1.48 1.44
CA ILE A 37 10.32 -2.25 1.00
C ILE A 37 10.74 -3.37 0.04
N VAL A 38 11.60 -3.05 -0.93
CA VAL A 38 12.08 -4.04 -1.90
C VAL A 38 12.98 -5.08 -1.24
N SER A 39 13.89 -4.67 -0.35
CA SER A 39 14.70 -5.61 0.44
C SER A 39 13.82 -6.51 1.31
N TYR A 40 12.83 -5.95 2.00
CA TYR A 40 11.92 -6.72 2.85
C TYR A 40 11.21 -7.83 2.05
N ARG A 41 10.66 -7.53 0.86
CA ARG A 41 9.98 -8.56 0.05
C ARG A 41 10.93 -9.58 -0.59
N GLN A 42 12.20 -9.22 -0.78
CA GLN A 42 13.23 -10.16 -1.24
C GLN A 42 13.61 -11.16 -0.13
N GLU A 43 13.68 -10.68 1.11
CA GLU A 43 14.09 -11.49 2.26
C GLU A 43 12.94 -12.30 2.88
N ASN A 44 11.73 -11.73 2.91
CA ASN A 44 10.57 -12.30 3.62
C ASN A 44 9.51 -12.87 2.66
N GLY A 45 9.74 -12.74 1.36
CA GLY A 45 8.74 -13.02 0.33
C GLY A 45 7.74 -11.88 0.11
N VAL A 46 6.82 -12.09 -0.83
CA VAL A 46 5.82 -11.07 -1.21
C VAL A 46 4.92 -10.65 -0.04
N PHE A 47 4.54 -9.37 -0.03
CA PHE A 47 3.55 -8.84 0.90
C PHE A 47 2.19 -9.48 0.65
N LYS A 48 1.52 -9.91 1.74
CA LYS A 48 0.16 -10.49 1.68
C LYS A 48 -0.91 -9.58 2.26
N SER A 49 -0.50 -8.49 2.90
CA SER A 49 -1.39 -7.44 3.41
C SER A 49 -0.62 -6.14 3.53
N ARG A 50 -1.29 -5.00 3.35
CA ARG A 50 -0.69 -3.67 3.57
C ARG A 50 -0.13 -3.53 4.99
N LYS A 51 -0.76 -4.16 6.00
CA LYS A 51 -0.29 -4.11 7.41
C LYS A 51 1.14 -4.63 7.59
N GLU A 52 1.62 -5.48 6.71
CA GLU A 52 3.00 -5.98 6.75
C GLU A 52 4.04 -4.87 6.45
N LEU A 53 3.63 -3.73 5.86
CA LEU A 53 4.50 -2.56 5.72
C LEU A 53 5.02 -2.03 7.05
N LEU A 54 4.28 -2.23 8.15
CA LEU A 54 4.73 -1.86 9.50
C LEU A 54 5.94 -2.67 9.98
N LYS A 55 6.27 -3.77 9.30
CA LYS A 55 7.47 -4.57 9.56
C LYS A 55 8.69 -4.07 8.77
N VAL A 56 8.48 -3.15 7.81
CA VAL A 56 9.57 -2.59 6.99
C VAL A 56 10.38 -1.61 7.85
N PRO A 57 11.71 -1.75 7.91
CA PRO A 57 12.54 -0.84 8.69
C PRO A 57 12.34 0.62 8.25
N ARG A 58 12.24 1.54 9.22
CA ARG A 58 12.04 2.99 9.04
C ARG A 58 10.67 3.40 8.46
N LEU A 59 9.74 2.46 8.27
CA LEU A 59 8.35 2.76 7.92
C LEU A 59 7.51 2.77 9.21
N GLY A 60 7.35 3.96 9.78
CA GLY A 60 6.56 4.15 11.01
C GLY A 60 5.05 4.29 10.75
N PRO A 61 4.22 4.29 11.82
CA PRO A 61 2.76 4.39 11.70
C PRO A 61 2.27 5.60 10.90
N ALA A 62 2.89 6.77 11.08
CA ALA A 62 2.51 7.97 10.32
C ALA A 62 2.79 7.83 8.81
N ALA A 63 3.95 7.28 8.45
CA ALA A 63 4.30 7.00 7.06
C ALA A 63 3.37 5.93 6.45
N PHE A 64 3.01 4.92 7.23
CA PHE A 64 2.03 3.90 6.85
C PHE A 64 0.67 4.52 6.51
N THR A 65 0.12 5.36 7.39
CA THR A 65 -1.15 6.06 7.14
C THR A 65 -1.09 6.92 5.89
N GLN A 66 0.05 7.55 5.59
CA GLN A 66 0.19 8.35 4.38
C GLN A 66 0.25 7.50 3.11
N CYS A 67 0.90 6.33 3.14
CA CYS A 67 1.17 5.55 1.93
C CYS A 67 0.14 4.45 1.64
N ALA A 68 -0.51 3.90 2.67
CA ALA A 68 -1.27 2.66 2.53
C ALA A 68 -2.45 2.75 1.54
N GLY A 69 -3.06 3.93 1.42
CA GLY A 69 -4.16 4.19 0.46
C GLY A 69 -3.73 4.20 -1.00
N PHE A 70 -2.44 4.32 -1.29
CA PHE A 70 -1.89 4.41 -2.64
C PHE A 70 -1.21 3.10 -3.10
N LEU A 71 -0.96 2.17 -2.19
CA LEU A 71 -0.35 0.88 -2.50
C LEU A 71 -1.42 -0.16 -2.80
N ARG A 72 -1.20 -1.01 -3.80
CA ARG A 72 -2.12 -2.08 -4.20
C ARG A 72 -1.47 -3.45 -4.00
N LEU A 73 -2.30 -4.44 -3.72
CA LEU A 73 -1.93 -5.85 -3.65
C LEU A 73 -2.95 -6.67 -4.43
N GLN A 74 -2.63 -7.03 -5.67
CA GLN A 74 -3.53 -7.83 -6.52
C GLN A 74 -3.91 -9.20 -5.90
N HIS A 75 -3.00 -9.80 -5.14
CA HIS A 75 -3.22 -11.09 -4.46
C HIS A 75 -3.12 -10.96 -2.94
N GLY A 76 -3.60 -9.84 -2.40
CA GLY A 76 -3.70 -9.62 -0.95
C GLY A 76 -4.72 -10.55 -0.29
N LYS A 77 -4.56 -10.77 1.02
CA LYS A 77 -5.53 -11.55 1.82
C LYS A 77 -6.89 -10.88 1.91
N ASN A 78 -6.92 -9.56 1.97
CA ASN A 78 -8.15 -8.78 1.99
C ASN A 78 -8.37 -8.19 0.58
N PRO A 79 -9.53 -8.42 -0.08
CA PRO A 79 -9.84 -7.84 -1.38
C PRO A 79 -9.74 -6.31 -1.43
N LEU A 80 -9.99 -5.63 -0.30
CA LEU A 80 -9.86 -4.17 -0.18
C LEU A 80 -8.41 -3.68 -0.37
N ASP A 81 -7.40 -4.54 -0.16
CA ASP A 81 -6.00 -4.21 -0.42
C ASP A 81 -5.71 -3.97 -1.91
N ASN A 82 -6.61 -4.39 -2.81
CA ASN A 82 -6.55 -4.08 -4.24
C ASN A 82 -7.40 -2.86 -4.65
N THR A 83 -7.96 -2.12 -3.69
CA THR A 83 -8.82 -0.96 -3.93
C THR A 83 -8.20 0.32 -3.39
N SER A 84 -8.81 1.48 -3.65
CA SER A 84 -8.39 2.75 -3.04
C SER A 84 -8.90 2.94 -1.60
N VAL A 85 -9.65 1.99 -1.04
CA VAL A 85 -10.11 2.07 0.36
C VAL A 85 -8.88 2.03 1.26
N HIS A 86 -8.78 3.00 2.16
CA HIS A 86 -7.69 3.06 3.14
C HIS A 86 -7.92 2.01 4.25
N PRO A 87 -6.88 1.34 4.79
CA PRO A 87 -7.04 0.35 5.87
C PRO A 87 -7.78 0.83 7.12
N GLU A 88 -7.77 2.13 7.40
CA GLU A 88 -8.53 2.73 8.51
C GLU A 88 -10.06 2.65 8.30
N SER A 89 -10.49 2.50 7.05
CA SER A 89 -11.91 2.46 6.66
C SER A 89 -12.40 1.04 6.35
N TYR A 90 -11.58 -0.01 6.54
CA TYR A 90 -11.96 -1.39 6.19
C TYR A 90 -13.21 -1.85 6.94
N GLU A 91 -13.30 -1.56 8.23
CA GLU A 91 -14.48 -1.91 9.04
C GLU A 91 -15.75 -1.20 8.53
N LEU A 92 -15.63 0.04 8.07
CA LEU A 92 -16.77 0.75 7.48
C LEU A 92 -17.14 0.17 6.11
N ALA A 93 -16.14 -0.11 5.26
CA ALA A 93 -16.36 -0.69 3.94
C ALA A 93 -17.01 -2.07 4.03
N GLU A 94 -16.54 -2.94 4.92
CA GLU A 94 -17.10 -4.28 5.14
C GLU A 94 -18.56 -4.20 5.64
N ARG A 95 -18.90 -3.24 6.51
CA ARG A 95 -20.29 -3.01 6.93
C ARG A 95 -21.19 -2.62 5.77
N ILE A 96 -20.76 -1.66 4.94
CA ILE A 96 -21.54 -1.21 3.78
C ILE A 96 -21.71 -2.35 2.76
N ILE A 97 -20.65 -3.10 2.50
CA ILE A 97 -20.66 -4.27 1.60
C ILE A 97 -21.69 -5.30 2.10
N GLY A 98 -21.71 -5.59 3.41
CA GLY A 98 -22.69 -6.48 4.03
C GLY A 98 -24.12 -5.97 3.97
N GLU A 99 -24.36 -4.67 4.20
CA GLU A 99 -25.68 -4.04 4.06
C GLU A 99 -26.24 -4.12 2.63
N LEU A 100 -25.35 -4.06 1.63
CA LEU A 100 -25.69 -4.18 0.22
C LEU A 100 -25.86 -5.66 -0.24
N GLY A 101 -25.65 -6.62 0.65
CA GLY A 101 -25.80 -8.05 0.37
C GLY A 101 -24.63 -8.66 -0.42
N PHE A 102 -23.49 -7.98 -0.49
CA PHE A 102 -22.25 -8.55 -1.01
C PHE A 102 -21.47 -9.20 0.16
N THR A 103 -20.87 -10.37 -0.08
CA THR A 103 -20.11 -11.13 0.93
C THR A 103 -18.80 -11.63 0.34
#